data_AF-A0A973CIG7-F1
#
_entry.id   AF-A0A973CIG7-F1
#
_cell.length_a   1.000
_cell.length_b   1.000
_cell.length_c   1.000
_cell.angle_alpha   90.00
_cell.angle_beta   90.00
_cell.angle_gamma   90.00
#
_symmetry.space_group_name_H-M   'P 1'
#
loop_
_entity.id
_entity.type
_entity.pdbx_description
1 polymer ?
#
loop_
_entity_poly.entity_id
_entity_poly.type
_entity_poly.pdbx_seq_one_letter_code
_entity_poly.pdbx_strand_id
1 'polypeptide(L)'
;NIDADLVPVSFGLAQSGDDLIESTQLAHATAALYATENIINWTEAFCKETGKKLLVVLSHDTHTVRRDLLGEPRWDQSFIDFLKTKPFPFLDLRDNHLADFNNSKLDVDAYLAQFYIGHYSPAGNFFFANEIRRVLIDWLDPKPIPYI
;
A
#
# COMPACT_ATOMS: atom_id res chain seq x y z
N ASN A 1 -7.26 48.74 -2.88
CA ASN A 1 -7.90 47.63 -3.61
C ASN A 1 -6.86 46.59 -3.97
N ILE A 2 -6.67 45.63 -3.07
CA ILE A 2 -6.18 44.31 -3.47
C ILE A 2 -7.41 43.44 -3.32
N ASP A 3 -8.01 43.15 -4.47
CA ASP A 3 -9.06 42.15 -4.60
C ASP A 3 -8.36 40.79 -4.40
N ALA A 4 -8.61 40.15 -3.28
CA ALA A 4 -8.18 38.79 -3.05
C ALA A 4 -9.45 37.94 -3.09
N ASP A 5 -9.67 37.28 -4.23
CA ASP A 5 -10.65 36.21 -4.39
C ASP A 5 -10.31 35.09 -3.40
N LEU A 6 -10.92 35.15 -2.22
CA LEU A 6 -10.84 34.10 -1.22
C LEU A 6 -11.65 32.91 -1.71
N VAL A 7 -10.96 31.79 -1.98
CA VAL A 7 -11.58 30.47 -2.12
C VAL A 7 -11.40 29.73 -0.80
N PRO A 8 -12.33 29.84 0.16
CA PRO A 8 -12.28 29.01 1.35
C PRO A 8 -12.63 27.57 0.97
N VAL A 9 -11.64 26.68 1.04
CA VAL A 9 -11.84 25.23 0.92
C VAL A 9 -11.95 24.65 2.32
N SER A 10 -13.16 24.21 2.67
CA SER A 10 -13.45 23.44 3.88
C SER A 10 -13.53 21.97 3.50
N PHE A 11 -12.64 21.12 4.04
CA PHE A 11 -12.83 19.68 4.03
C PHE A 11 -13.41 19.25 5.38
N GLY A 12 -14.73 19.07 5.41
CA GLY A 12 -15.48 18.50 6.53
C GLY A 12 -16.98 18.70 6.36
N LEU A 13 -17.74 17.98 7.22
CA LEU A 13 -19.19 18.00 7.50
C LEU A 13 -19.97 16.83 6.86
N ALA A 14 -20.89 16.10 7.52
CA ALA A 14 -21.60 16.25 8.81
C ALA A 14 -21.87 14.87 9.46
N GLN A 15 -22.30 14.81 10.73
CA GLN A 15 -22.65 13.54 11.40
C GLN A 15 -24.08 13.04 11.11
N SER A 16 -24.18 11.70 11.06
CA SER A 16 -25.26 10.78 11.49
C SER A 16 -26.11 10.06 10.42
N GLY A 17 -26.10 8.71 10.51
CA GLY A 17 -26.78 7.69 9.70
C GLY A 17 -25.78 6.58 9.31
N ASP A 18 -26.08 5.29 9.52
CA ASP A 18 -25.14 4.19 9.16
C ASP A 18 -24.78 4.23 7.66
N ASP A 19 -25.76 4.51 6.80
CA ASP A 19 -25.56 4.72 5.34
C ASP A 19 -24.70 5.96 5.02
N LEU A 20 -24.75 7.00 5.87
CA LEU A 20 -23.94 8.21 5.75
C LEU A 20 -22.49 7.96 6.20
N ILE A 21 -22.27 7.06 7.17
CA ILE A 21 -20.93 6.66 7.59
C ILE A 21 -20.25 5.85 6.49
N GLU A 22 -20.94 4.85 5.91
CA GLU A 22 -20.39 4.05 4.81
C GLU A 22 -20.12 4.90 3.56
N SER A 23 -21.04 5.78 3.16
CA SER A 23 -20.83 6.67 2.02
C SER A 23 -19.72 7.71 2.26
N THR A 24 -19.58 8.21 3.49
CA THR A 24 -18.47 9.11 3.87
C THR A 24 -17.13 8.37 3.86
N GLN A 25 -17.08 7.15 4.38
CA GLN A 25 -15.88 6.31 4.34
C GLN A 25 -15.48 5.97 2.91
N LEU A 26 -16.44 5.65 2.05
CA LEU A 26 -16.20 5.39 0.63
C LEU A 26 -15.69 6.63 -0.10
N ALA A 27 -16.30 7.79 0.12
CA ALA A 27 -15.85 9.05 -0.46
C ALA A 27 -14.45 9.43 0.02
N HIS A 28 -14.18 9.24 1.31
CA HIS A 28 -12.86 9.48 1.90
C HIS A 28 -11.81 8.54 1.32
N ALA A 29 -12.09 7.23 1.25
CA ALA A 29 -11.20 6.24 0.66
C ALA A 29 -10.93 6.55 -0.83
N THR A 30 -11.95 6.92 -1.59
CA THR A 30 -11.81 7.29 -3.01
C THR A 30 -10.91 8.52 -3.17
N ALA A 31 -11.13 9.56 -2.36
CA ALA A 31 -10.30 10.77 -2.37
C ALA A 31 -8.85 10.47 -1.95
N ALA A 32 -8.66 9.58 -0.96
CA ALA A 32 -7.33 9.16 -0.51
C ALA A 32 -6.57 8.38 -1.60
N LEU A 33 -7.24 7.46 -2.31
CA LEU A 33 -6.65 6.75 -3.44
C LEU A 33 -6.28 7.72 -4.57
N TYR A 34 -7.18 8.63 -4.94
CA TYR A 34 -6.90 9.66 -5.96
C TYR A 34 -5.72 10.56 -5.58
N ALA A 35 -5.65 11.00 -4.32
CA ALA A 35 -4.51 11.77 -3.83
C ALA A 35 -3.20 10.96 -3.92
N THR A 36 -3.26 9.67 -3.59
CA THR A 36 -2.11 8.76 -3.68
C THR A 36 -1.66 8.55 -5.13
N GLU A 37 -2.58 8.38 -6.08
CA GLU A 37 -2.27 8.28 -7.51
C GLU A 37 -1.51 9.51 -8.02
N ASN A 38 -1.90 10.70 -7.57
CA ASN A 38 -1.20 11.94 -7.91
C ASN A 38 0.22 11.97 -7.33
N ILE A 39 0.41 11.55 -6.08
CA ILE A 39 1.74 11.44 -5.47
C ILE A 39 2.63 10.46 -6.26
N ILE A 40 2.06 9.34 -6.70
CA ILE A 40 2.78 8.38 -7.55
C ILE A 40 3.18 9.02 -8.89
N ASN A 41 2.28 9.75 -9.54
CA ASN A 41 2.59 10.48 -10.79
C ASN A 41 3.72 11.51 -10.60
N TRP A 42 3.69 12.27 -9.51
CA TRP A 42 4.75 13.26 -9.21
C TRP A 42 6.08 12.58 -8.90
N THR A 43 6.06 11.48 -8.15
CA THR A 43 7.26 10.70 -7.85
C THR A 43 7.86 10.09 -9.12
N GLU A 44 7.03 9.58 -10.02
CA GLU A 44 7.44 9.09 -11.35
C GLU A 44 8.13 10.19 -12.16
N ALA A 45 7.55 11.41 -12.21
CA ALA A 45 8.14 12.55 -12.90
C ALA A 45 9.50 12.93 -12.31
N PHE A 46 9.60 13.03 -10.98
CA PHE A 46 10.86 13.31 -10.29
C PHE A 46 11.94 12.26 -10.59
N CYS A 47 11.58 10.97 -10.61
CA CYS A 47 12.51 9.90 -10.95
C CYS A 47 13.01 10.01 -12.40
N LYS A 48 12.14 10.38 -13.34
CA LYS A 48 12.52 10.63 -14.75
C LYS A 48 13.50 11.80 -14.88
N GLU A 49 13.23 12.91 -14.18
CA GLU A 49 14.09 14.10 -14.19
C GLU A 49 15.47 13.86 -13.58
N THR A 50 15.54 13.03 -12.53
CA THR A 50 16.77 12.79 -11.77
C THR A 50 17.52 11.53 -12.17
N GLY A 51 16.96 10.71 -13.05
CA GLY A 51 17.52 9.40 -13.43
C GLY A 51 17.49 8.35 -12.31
N LYS A 52 16.69 8.56 -11.25
CA LYS A 52 16.52 7.60 -10.15
C LYS A 52 15.52 6.50 -10.53
N LYS A 53 15.72 5.29 -10.00
CA LYS A 53 14.77 4.18 -10.11
C LYS A 53 13.70 4.30 -9.01
N LEU A 54 12.45 3.93 -9.31
CA LEU A 54 11.31 3.95 -8.38
C LEU A 54 10.81 2.54 -8.12
N LEU A 55 10.64 2.17 -6.85
CA LEU A 55 9.93 0.97 -6.39
C LEU A 55 8.81 1.45 -5.49
N VAL A 56 7.58 1.01 -5.75
CA VAL A 56 6.45 1.25 -4.85
C VAL A 56 6.23 0.00 -4.01
N VAL A 57 6.09 0.16 -2.70
CA VAL A 57 5.80 -0.96 -1.79
C VAL A 57 4.51 -0.65 -1.04
N LEU A 58 3.56 -1.56 -1.10
CA LEU A 58 2.30 -1.50 -0.36
C LEU A 58 2.38 -2.42 0.85
N SER A 59 2.31 -1.84 2.03
CA SER A 59 2.14 -2.54 3.30
C SER A 59 0.79 -2.18 3.91
N HIS A 60 0.16 -3.15 4.56
CA HIS A 60 -1.20 -3.01 5.03
C HIS A 60 -1.31 -3.40 6.50
N ASP A 61 -2.34 -2.85 7.15
CA ASP A 61 -2.71 -3.26 8.50
C ASP A 61 -3.21 -4.72 8.54
N THR A 62 -3.31 -5.27 9.74
CA THR A 62 -3.75 -6.66 9.97
C THR A 62 -5.14 -6.92 9.41
N HIS A 63 -6.05 -5.94 9.46
CA HIS A 63 -7.43 -6.13 9.01
C HIS A 63 -7.48 -6.28 7.49
N THR A 64 -6.78 -5.43 6.76
CA THR A 64 -6.69 -5.46 5.30
C THR A 64 -6.03 -6.75 4.80
N VAL A 65 -4.96 -7.21 5.45
CA VAL A 65 -4.35 -8.52 5.10
C VAL A 65 -5.29 -9.68 5.42
N ARG A 66 -5.97 -9.65 6.58
CA ARG A 66 -6.95 -10.69 6.96
C ARG A 66 -8.04 -10.86 5.91
N ARG A 67 -8.63 -9.76 5.44
CA ARG A 67 -9.67 -9.77 4.41
C ARG A 67 -9.17 -10.40 3.10
N ASP A 68 -7.95 -10.05 2.69
CA ASP A 68 -7.32 -10.61 1.49
C ASP A 68 -7.07 -12.13 1.62
N LEU A 69 -6.57 -12.59 2.78
CA LEU A 69 -6.40 -14.01 3.08
C LEU A 69 -7.72 -14.80 3.13
N LEU A 70 -8.83 -14.13 3.46
CA LEU A 70 -10.18 -14.71 3.42
C LEU A 70 -10.83 -14.64 2.03
N GLY A 71 -10.14 -14.07 1.03
CA GLY A 71 -10.66 -13.92 -0.33
C GLY A 71 -11.77 -12.88 -0.46
N GLU A 72 -11.84 -11.92 0.45
CA GLU A 72 -12.84 -10.85 0.38
C GLU A 72 -12.53 -9.85 -0.75
N PRO A 73 -13.56 -9.15 -1.28
CA PRO A 73 -13.34 -8.14 -2.31
C PRO A 73 -12.41 -7.01 -1.86
N ARG A 74 -11.49 -6.62 -2.76
CA ARG A 74 -10.56 -5.51 -2.57
C ARG A 74 -11.27 -4.17 -2.71
N TRP A 75 -11.09 -3.30 -1.71
CA TRP A 75 -11.60 -1.93 -1.74
C TRP A 75 -10.73 -1.00 -2.59
N ASP A 76 -9.45 -1.34 -2.77
CA ASP A 76 -8.42 -0.54 -3.46
C ASP A 76 -8.10 -1.08 -4.86
N GLN A 77 -8.98 -1.91 -5.44
CA GLN A 77 -8.74 -2.55 -6.73
C GLN A 77 -8.39 -1.56 -7.84
N SER A 78 -9.05 -0.39 -7.88
CA SER A 78 -8.77 0.67 -8.85
C SER A 78 -7.33 1.18 -8.77
N PHE A 79 -6.78 1.30 -7.56
CA PHE A 79 -5.42 1.75 -7.34
C PHE A 79 -4.39 0.70 -7.74
N ILE A 80 -4.71 -0.58 -7.50
CA ILE A 80 -3.88 -1.69 -7.95
C ILE A 80 -3.84 -1.76 -9.47
N ASP A 81 -4.97 -1.56 -10.13
CA ASP A 81 -5.03 -1.52 -11.58
C ASP A 81 -4.31 -0.29 -12.15
N PHE A 82 -4.38 0.86 -11.49
CA PHE A 82 -3.55 2.03 -11.80
C PHE A 82 -2.05 1.71 -11.71
N LEU A 83 -1.58 1.08 -10.63
CA LEU A 83 -0.16 0.72 -10.47
C LEU A 83 0.33 -0.26 -11.55
N LYS A 84 -0.52 -1.19 -12.00
CA LYS A 84 -0.18 -2.10 -13.12
C LYS A 84 0.07 -1.38 -14.45
N THR A 85 -0.42 -0.16 -14.62
CA THR A 85 -0.15 0.64 -15.84
C THR A 85 1.23 1.32 -15.81
N LYS A 86 1.94 1.25 -14.68
CA LYS A 86 3.19 2.00 -14.47
C LYS A 86 4.41 1.27 -15.01
N PRO A 87 5.44 2.01 -15.47
CA PRO A 87 6.65 1.42 -16.03
C PRO A 87 7.64 0.94 -14.96
N PHE A 88 7.35 1.17 -13.68
CA PHE A 88 8.17 0.77 -12.54
C PHE A 88 7.49 -0.38 -11.78
N PRO A 89 8.27 -1.25 -11.12
CA PRO A 89 7.67 -2.31 -10.33
C PRO A 89 7.00 -1.76 -9.07
N PHE A 90 5.97 -2.47 -8.64
CA PHE A 90 5.41 -2.33 -7.31
C PHE A 90 5.34 -3.71 -6.63
N LEU A 91 5.41 -3.72 -5.30
CA LEU A 91 5.28 -4.90 -4.46
C LEU A 91 4.07 -4.70 -3.55
N ASP A 92 3.07 -5.57 -3.64
CA ASP A 92 1.93 -5.60 -2.73
C ASP A 92 2.11 -6.73 -1.72
N LEU A 93 2.41 -6.41 -0.47
CA LEU A 93 2.74 -7.44 0.52
C LEU A 93 1.58 -8.36 0.90
N ARG A 94 0.35 -8.03 0.47
CA ARG A 94 -0.77 -8.99 0.54
C ARG A 94 -0.50 -10.24 -0.27
N ASP A 95 0.07 -10.10 -1.48
CA ASP A 95 0.40 -11.24 -2.34
C ASP A 95 1.46 -12.14 -1.68
N ASN A 96 2.45 -11.53 -1.01
CA ASN A 96 3.48 -12.25 -0.26
C ASN A 96 2.89 -12.96 0.97
N HIS A 97 2.01 -12.29 1.73
CA HIS A 97 1.31 -12.91 2.84
C HIS A 97 0.42 -14.06 2.38
N LEU A 98 -0.30 -13.93 1.27
CA LEU A 98 -1.12 -15.00 0.71
C LEU A 98 -0.27 -16.19 0.27
N ALA A 99 0.87 -15.95 -0.40
CA ALA A 99 1.79 -17.00 -0.80
C ALA A 99 2.38 -17.75 0.41
N ASP A 100 2.77 -17.03 1.46
CA ASP A 100 3.30 -17.62 2.70
C ASP A 100 2.21 -18.36 3.48
N PHE A 101 1.01 -17.79 3.59
CA PHE A 101 -0.15 -18.41 4.23
C PHE A 101 -0.55 -19.73 3.57
N ASN A 102 -0.57 -19.78 2.23
CA ASN A 102 -0.87 -21.00 1.46
C ASN A 102 0.12 -22.15 1.70
N ASN A 103 1.34 -21.84 2.17
CA ASN A 103 2.33 -22.83 2.57
C ASN A 103 2.29 -23.16 4.06
N SER A 104 1.48 -22.44 4.84
CA SER A 104 1.27 -22.66 6.26
C SER A 104 0.17 -23.71 6.52
N LYS A 105 0.13 -24.23 7.74
CA LYS A 105 -0.97 -25.08 8.24
C LYS A 105 -1.86 -24.35 9.26
N LEU A 106 -1.68 -23.04 9.37
CA LEU A 106 -2.35 -22.21 10.35
C LEU A 106 -3.71 -21.75 9.81
N ASP A 107 -4.64 -21.45 10.71
CA ASP A 107 -5.77 -20.60 10.33
C ASP A 107 -5.30 -19.14 10.16
N VAL A 108 -6.16 -18.30 9.59
CA VAL A 108 -5.82 -16.90 9.25
C VAL A 108 -5.41 -16.10 10.48
N ASP A 109 -6.10 -16.29 11.62
CA ASP A 109 -5.84 -15.48 12.81
C ASP A 109 -4.53 -15.90 13.49
N ALA A 110 -4.26 -17.21 13.57
CA ALA A 110 -2.99 -17.75 14.06
C ALA A 110 -1.81 -17.38 13.14
N TYR A 111 -2.04 -17.35 11.82
CA TYR A 111 -1.05 -16.89 10.85
C TYR A 111 -0.66 -15.43 11.11
N LEU A 112 -1.66 -14.54 11.20
CA LEU A 112 -1.45 -13.10 11.38
C LEU A 112 -0.82 -12.76 12.73
N ALA A 113 -1.12 -13.52 13.79
CA ALA A 113 -0.54 -13.32 15.12
C ALA A 113 0.99 -13.44 15.14
N GLN A 114 1.61 -14.10 14.16
CA GLN A 114 3.07 -14.14 14.03
C GLN A 114 3.63 -12.77 13.60
N PHE A 115 2.91 -12.08 12.72
CA PHE A 115 3.41 -10.87 12.06
C PHE A 115 2.88 -9.59 12.69
N TYR A 116 1.80 -9.62 13.47
CA TYR A 116 1.12 -8.42 13.94
C TYR A 116 0.86 -8.38 15.45
N ILE A 117 1.05 -7.19 16.04
CA ILE A 117 0.72 -6.84 17.43
C ILE A 117 -0.09 -5.52 17.47
N GLY A 118 -0.94 -5.29 16.46
CA GLY A 118 -1.61 -4.01 16.15
C GLY A 118 -0.91 -3.20 15.05
N HIS A 119 0.37 -3.48 14.84
CA HIS A 119 1.23 -3.09 13.72
C HIS A 119 2.22 -4.25 13.50
N TYR A 120 3.11 -4.19 12.51
CA TYR A 120 4.08 -5.27 12.33
C TYR A 120 4.92 -5.51 13.59
N SER A 121 4.95 -6.77 14.03
CA SER A 121 5.85 -7.29 15.04
C SER A 121 7.30 -7.28 14.50
N PRO A 122 8.32 -7.57 15.33
CA PRO A 122 9.68 -7.78 14.82
C PRO A 122 9.75 -8.83 13.70
N ALA A 123 8.97 -9.91 13.79
CA ALA A 123 8.88 -10.91 12.74
C ALA A 123 8.17 -10.36 11.47
N GLY A 124 7.12 -9.55 11.64
CA GLY A 124 6.49 -8.79 10.56
C GLY A 124 7.45 -7.85 9.82
N ASN A 125 8.24 -7.09 10.57
CA ASN A 125 9.26 -6.20 10.00
C ASN A 125 10.35 -6.98 9.27
N PHE A 126 10.76 -8.14 9.81
CA PHE A 126 11.70 -9.02 9.13
C PHE A 126 11.12 -9.57 7.83
N PHE A 127 9.87 -10.01 7.83
CA PHE A 127 9.13 -10.45 6.65
C PHE A 127 9.10 -9.35 5.59
N PHE A 128 8.64 -8.14 5.95
CA PHE A 128 8.62 -6.95 5.09
C PHE A 128 9.99 -6.68 4.46
N ALA A 129 11.05 -6.63 5.28
CA ALA A 129 12.40 -6.34 4.81
C ALA A 129 12.93 -7.43 3.88
N ASN A 130 12.63 -8.70 4.18
CA ASN A 130 13.03 -9.83 3.34
C ASN A 130 12.37 -9.79 1.96
N GLU A 131 11.09 -9.45 1.89
CA GLU A 131 10.36 -9.41 0.61
C GLU A 131 10.81 -8.23 -0.27
N ILE A 132 11.07 -7.06 0.31
CA ILE A 132 11.65 -5.94 -0.45
C ILE A 132 13.07 -6.24 -0.91
N ARG A 133 13.87 -6.89 -0.05
CA ARG A 133 15.26 -7.28 -0.38
C ARG A 133 15.32 -8.09 -1.67
N ARG A 134 14.34 -8.99 -1.92
CA ARG A 134 14.30 -9.80 -3.15
C ARG A 134 14.23 -8.92 -4.40
N VAL A 135 13.36 -7.91 -4.41
CA VAL A 135 13.22 -6.97 -5.52
C VAL A 135 14.48 -6.10 -5.67
N LEU A 136 15.03 -5.61 -4.57
CA LEU A 136 16.22 -4.75 -4.60
C LEU A 136 17.46 -5.48 -5.11
N ILE A 137 17.65 -6.76 -4.77
CA ILE A 137 18.79 -7.56 -5.27
C ILE A 137 18.78 -7.63 -6.80
N ASP A 138 17.60 -7.70 -7.43
CA ASP A 138 17.48 -7.73 -8.88
C ASP A 138 17.95 -6.43 -9.53
N TRP A 139 17.91 -5.32 -8.81
CA TRP A 139 18.34 -4.01 -9.29
C TRP A 139 19.82 -3.70 -9.11
N LEU A 140 20.52 -4.40 -8.21
CA LEU A 140 21.93 -4.19 -7.93
C LEU A 140 22.79 -4.75 -9.08
N ASP A 141 23.77 -3.95 -9.51
CA ASP A 141 24.83 -4.30 -10.45
C ASP A 141 26.15 -3.65 -9.98
N PRO A 142 27.19 -4.43 -9.63
CA PRO A 142 27.21 -5.89 -9.60
C PRO A 142 26.25 -6.45 -8.55
N LYS A 143 25.85 -7.72 -8.71
CA LYS A 143 25.09 -8.42 -7.68
C LYS A 143 25.85 -8.39 -6.34
N PRO A 144 25.14 -8.27 -5.20
CA PRO A 144 25.78 -8.29 -3.91
C PRO A 144 26.58 -9.59 -3.75
N ILE A 145 27.81 -9.48 -3.25
CA ILE A 145 28.64 -10.63 -2.94
C ILE A 145 27.89 -11.45 -1.86
N PRO A 146 27.70 -12.78 -2.04
CA PRO A 146 27.15 -13.61 -0.98
C PRO A 146 27.97 -13.41 0.30
N TYR A 147 27.31 -13.34 1.46
CA TYR A 147 28.05 -13.35 2.73
C TYR A 147 28.93 -14.61 2.75
N ILE A 148 30.25 -14.42 2.85
CA ILE A 148 31.27 -15.47 3.01
C ILE A 148 31.22 -16.00 4.44
#